data_AF-A0A972ILK0-F1
#
_entry.id   AF-A0A972ILK0-F1
#
_cell.length_a   1.000
_cell.length_b   1.000
_cell.length_c   1.000
_cell.angle_alpha   90.00
_cell.angle_beta   90.00
_cell.angle_gamma   90.00
#
_symmetry.space_group_name_H-M   'P 1'
#
loop_
_entity.id
_entity.type
_entity.pdbx_description
1 polymer ?
#
loop_
_entity_poly.entity_id
_entity_poly.type
_entity_poly.pdbx_seq_one_letter_code
_entity_poly.pdbx_strand_id
1 'polypeptide(L)'
;MVTTKWIAWMGMVVGLLATWSAGAVTLSENGQAKAVIVIAADAPAPERHAAAELAGFLAQITGAQFPIAGEPNQANVNVFVGPQAAKVAQKDFSTDGLGDEGIVIRTVPNGLILAGGRPRGTLYAVYTFLEDHLDCRWWSSTESTIPSKATIVLNDIDVRYVPVLEYREPYWFDALDGDWSARNKCNGNGNRIDAERGGKHKYEGFVHTFYPLIPPEKYFADHPEWFSEIDGKRTTERAQLCLTNEEMRAELVKNLKERLRNNPAATIASVSQNDWYGNCQCAKCKAVEEEEGSPAGPMLRFVNAVSADTEQEFPNVAISTLAYQYTRKPPKLVKPRPNVIVQLCSIECSFSKPLADERNKPFRDDIIGWSQICNRLYIWDYTTNFRHHIMPHPNLRVLGPNVKFFVDHNVKGIFEQGAYTTNGAEMAELRAWVLAKLLWDPSRSGDQLVEEFLEGYYGPAAPYMKKYLATVHDAVDQSGDWLGCFEKHTAKYLNFETLTKGRIYLLAAEEQVKDDPVLQFRVQVAQLPVMYTFMMRWTEMREAAKAANAEWPMPESIRSAYDRFLEIARKKNVTRLSEWQEGFGALDDALARAEQ
;
A
#
# COMPACT_ATOMS: atom_id res chain seq x y z
N MET A 1 -33.14 -46.14 45.81
CA MET A 1 -31.94 -45.30 45.95
C MET A 1 -32.34 -43.86 45.70
N VAL A 2 -32.01 -43.00 46.66
CA VAL A 2 -32.47 -41.62 46.82
C VAL A 2 -31.86 -40.71 45.77
N THR A 3 -32.67 -39.96 45.03
CA THR A 3 -32.21 -38.82 44.22
C THR A 3 -32.70 -37.53 44.85
N THR A 4 -31.78 -36.86 45.52
CA THR A 4 -31.92 -35.59 46.22
C THR A 4 -32.10 -34.44 45.23
N LYS A 5 -33.21 -33.69 45.31
CA LYS A 5 -33.36 -32.39 44.66
C LYS A 5 -32.68 -31.33 45.52
N TRP A 6 -31.64 -30.68 44.98
CA TRP A 6 -31.09 -29.43 45.52
C TRP A 6 -31.56 -28.28 44.62
N ILE A 7 -32.39 -27.41 45.18
CA ILE A 7 -32.76 -26.12 44.60
C ILE A 7 -31.69 -25.13 45.05
N ALA A 8 -30.80 -24.71 44.15
CA ALA A 8 -29.86 -23.62 44.39
C ALA A 8 -30.50 -22.30 43.95
N TRP A 9 -30.71 -21.40 44.90
CA TRP A 9 -31.11 -20.03 44.66
C TRP A 9 -29.96 -19.26 44.03
N MET A 10 -30.11 -18.82 42.77
CA MET A 10 -29.17 -17.91 42.13
C MET A 10 -29.62 -16.47 42.44
N GLY A 11 -28.96 -15.87 43.44
CA GLY A 11 -29.12 -14.45 43.75
C GLY A 11 -28.63 -13.60 42.59
N MET A 12 -29.54 -12.84 41.98
CA MET A 12 -29.23 -11.87 40.93
C MET A 12 -28.59 -10.63 41.59
N VAL A 13 -27.26 -10.57 41.59
CA VAL A 13 -26.54 -9.33 41.91
C VAL A 13 -26.65 -8.43 40.69
N VAL A 14 -27.61 -7.52 40.71
CA VAL A 14 -27.68 -6.40 39.77
C VAL A 14 -26.55 -5.43 40.13
N GLY A 15 -25.39 -5.64 39.52
CA GLY A 15 -24.35 -4.63 39.48
C GLY A 15 -24.84 -3.47 38.62
N LEU A 16 -25.22 -2.36 39.26
CA LEU A 16 -25.40 -1.07 38.61
C LEU A 16 -24.03 -0.65 38.03
N LEU A 17 -23.78 -1.02 36.78
CA LEU A 17 -22.78 -0.37 35.96
C LEU A 17 -23.28 1.04 35.69
N ALA A 18 -22.82 1.99 36.51
CA ALA A 18 -22.99 3.40 36.23
C ALA A 18 -22.21 3.72 34.95
N THR A 19 -22.88 3.74 33.82
CA THR A 19 -22.36 4.34 32.59
C THR A 19 -22.23 5.84 32.86
N TRP A 20 -21.02 6.28 33.20
CA TRP A 20 -20.68 7.69 33.22
C TRP A 20 -20.74 8.19 31.78
N SER A 21 -21.83 8.89 31.44
CA SER A 21 -21.81 9.77 30.27
C SER A 21 -20.85 10.90 30.59
N ALA A 22 -19.65 10.86 30.01
CA ALA A 22 -18.84 12.07 29.92
C ALA A 22 -19.68 13.12 29.18
N GLY A 23 -19.86 14.30 29.78
CA GLY A 23 -20.53 15.41 29.10
C GLY A 23 -19.81 15.75 27.79
N ALA A 24 -20.54 16.28 26.81
CA ALA A 24 -19.98 16.63 25.52
C ALA A 24 -18.72 17.51 25.64
N VAL A 25 -17.66 17.19 24.88
CA VAL A 25 -16.37 17.90 24.93
C VAL A 25 -16.32 18.93 23.80
N THR A 26 -16.34 20.22 24.14
CA THR A 26 -16.33 21.30 23.15
C THR A 26 -14.90 21.77 22.87
N LEU A 27 -14.36 21.47 21.69
CA LEU A 27 -13.02 21.91 21.28
C LEU A 27 -13.03 23.36 20.77
N SER A 28 -14.08 23.76 20.06
CA SER A 28 -14.29 25.14 19.60
C SER A 28 -15.75 25.52 19.62
N GLU A 29 -16.01 26.81 19.72
CA GLU A 29 -17.35 27.37 19.64
C GLU A 29 -17.30 28.72 18.93
N ASN A 30 -18.10 28.87 17.88
CA ASN A 30 -18.23 30.12 17.11
C ASN A 30 -16.88 30.69 16.63
N GLY A 31 -15.96 29.81 16.20
CA GLY A 31 -14.65 30.22 15.70
C GLY A 31 -13.66 30.62 16.79
N GLN A 32 -13.93 30.26 18.05
CA GLN A 32 -13.02 30.44 19.18
C GLN A 32 -12.59 29.08 19.72
N ALA A 33 -11.28 28.91 19.95
CA ALA A 33 -10.75 27.72 20.59
C ALA A 33 -11.18 27.70 22.06
N LYS A 34 -11.74 26.57 22.48
CA LYS A 34 -12.06 26.25 23.88
C LYS A 34 -11.07 25.24 24.46
N ALA A 35 -10.32 24.56 23.60
CA ALA A 35 -9.32 23.58 23.98
C ALA A 35 -7.87 24.10 23.91
N VAL A 36 -7.02 23.54 24.77
CA VAL A 36 -5.56 23.63 24.73
C VAL A 36 -5.01 22.24 24.39
N ILE A 37 -4.01 22.17 23.51
CA ILE A 37 -3.30 20.93 23.20
C ILE A 37 -2.18 20.75 24.21
N VAL A 38 -2.21 19.66 24.97
CA VAL A 38 -1.25 19.36 26.03
C VAL A 38 -0.28 18.29 25.54
N ILE A 39 1.02 18.58 25.63
CA ILE A 39 2.10 17.65 25.27
C ILE A 39 3.14 17.62 26.39
N ALA A 40 3.69 16.44 26.68
CA ALA A 40 4.74 16.32 27.69
C ALA A 40 6.04 17.02 27.24
N ALA A 41 6.77 17.61 28.19
CA ALA A 41 8.03 18.31 27.91
C ALA A 41 9.10 17.40 27.27
N ASP A 42 9.10 16.11 27.60
CA ASP A 42 10.02 15.10 27.09
C ASP A 42 9.48 14.32 25.88
N ALA A 43 8.35 14.75 25.29
CA ALA A 43 7.74 14.07 24.15
C ALA A 43 8.73 13.95 22.97
N PRO A 44 8.85 12.79 22.28
CA PRO A 44 9.71 12.64 21.12
C PRO A 44 9.22 13.46 19.90
N ALA A 45 10.07 13.56 18.87
CA ALA A 45 9.78 14.37 17.68
C ALA A 45 8.42 14.04 17.01
N PRO A 46 8.03 12.75 16.81
CA PRO A 46 6.71 12.42 16.25
C PRO A 46 5.52 12.91 17.06
N GLU A 47 5.62 12.93 18.39
CA GLU A 47 4.53 13.40 19.25
C GLU A 47 4.40 14.93 19.17
N ARG A 48 5.53 15.65 19.11
CA ARG A 48 5.54 17.10 18.87
C ARG A 48 4.98 17.46 17.50
N HIS A 49 5.38 16.72 16.48
CA HIS A 49 4.84 16.88 15.13
C HIS A 49 3.33 16.62 15.10
N ALA A 50 2.86 15.56 15.77
CA ALA A 50 1.43 15.26 15.89
C ALA A 50 0.64 16.41 16.54
N ALA A 51 1.17 17.01 17.61
CA ALA A 51 0.53 18.16 18.26
C ALA A 51 0.49 19.39 17.33
N ALA A 52 1.55 19.63 16.55
CA ALA A 52 1.60 20.72 15.58
C ALA A 52 0.62 20.51 14.41
N GLU A 53 0.56 19.31 13.84
CA GLU A 53 -0.42 18.95 12.79
C GLU A 53 -1.85 19.11 13.30
N LEU A 54 -2.13 18.63 14.52
CA LEU A 54 -3.45 18.79 15.14
C LEU A 54 -3.83 20.27 15.28
N ALA A 55 -2.93 21.11 15.80
CA ALA A 55 -3.17 22.55 15.93
C ALA A 55 -3.41 23.21 14.56
N GLY A 56 -2.59 22.87 13.57
CA GLY A 56 -2.69 23.40 12.21
C GLY A 56 -3.99 23.02 11.50
N PHE A 57 -4.44 21.77 11.61
CA PHE A 57 -5.71 21.34 11.02
C PHE A 57 -6.92 21.88 11.78
N LEU A 58 -6.91 21.89 13.11
CA LEU A 58 -8.00 22.51 13.87
C LEU A 58 -8.13 24.02 13.53
N ALA A 59 -7.02 24.71 13.29
CA ALA A 59 -7.05 26.10 12.85
C ALA A 59 -7.66 26.26 11.45
N GLN A 60 -7.31 25.39 10.50
CA GLN A 60 -7.94 25.38 9.18
C GLN A 60 -9.44 25.05 9.25
N ILE A 61 -9.83 24.11 10.11
CA ILE A 61 -11.24 23.68 10.23
C ILE A 61 -12.09 24.78 10.86
N THR A 62 -11.61 25.38 11.95
CA THR A 62 -12.43 26.25 12.80
C THR A 62 -12.20 27.74 12.58
N GLY A 63 -11.07 28.12 11.99
CA GLY A 63 -10.56 29.50 11.96
C GLY A 63 -9.91 29.97 13.27
N ALA A 64 -9.87 29.13 14.32
CA ALA A 64 -9.34 29.48 15.64
C ALA A 64 -7.91 28.97 15.86
N GLN A 65 -7.11 29.69 16.64
CA GLN A 65 -5.78 29.21 17.04
C GLN A 65 -5.87 28.34 18.29
N PHE A 66 -5.31 27.13 18.23
CA PHE A 66 -5.24 26.19 19.35
C PHE A 66 -3.84 26.22 19.96
N PRO A 67 -3.66 26.74 21.19
CA PRO A 67 -2.36 26.80 21.82
C PRO A 67 -1.86 25.40 22.21
N ILE A 68 -0.55 25.19 22.07
CA ILE A 68 0.15 24.00 22.56
C ILE A 68 0.84 24.36 23.89
N ALA A 69 0.62 23.58 24.93
CA ALA A 69 1.16 23.79 26.28
C ALA A 69 1.77 22.51 26.87
N GLY A 70 2.70 22.70 27.82
CA GLY A 70 3.34 21.60 28.55
C GLY A 70 2.48 21.00 29.67
N GLU A 71 1.48 21.75 30.15
CA GLU A 71 0.64 21.41 31.30
C GLU A 71 -0.83 21.70 30.97
N PRO A 72 -1.77 20.94 31.57
CA PRO A 72 -3.20 21.17 31.36
C PRO A 72 -3.66 22.50 31.97
N ASN A 73 -4.68 23.08 31.36
CA ASN A 73 -5.37 24.27 31.87
C ASN A 73 -6.76 23.87 32.39
N GLN A 74 -7.02 24.08 33.69
CA GLN A 74 -8.29 23.73 34.32
C GLN A 74 -9.48 24.57 33.82
N ALA A 75 -9.23 25.76 33.25
CA ALA A 75 -10.27 26.63 32.69
C ALA A 75 -10.68 26.24 31.26
N ASN A 76 -9.95 25.31 30.63
CA ASN A 76 -10.15 24.91 29.24
C ASN A 76 -10.39 23.41 29.13
N VAL A 77 -10.91 23.00 27.98
CA VAL A 77 -10.83 21.60 27.56
C VAL A 77 -9.37 21.27 27.22
N ASN A 78 -8.91 20.05 27.52
CA ASN A 78 -7.53 19.65 27.25
C ASN A 78 -7.48 18.50 26.24
N VAL A 79 -6.69 18.65 25.18
CA VAL A 79 -6.40 17.57 24.23
C VAL A 79 -4.99 17.04 24.50
N PHE A 80 -4.91 15.87 25.13
CA PHE A 80 -3.67 15.25 25.57
C PHE A 80 -3.06 14.45 24.41
N VAL A 81 -1.94 14.94 23.87
CA VAL A 81 -1.25 14.32 22.73
C VAL A 81 -0.02 13.57 23.24
N GLY A 82 -0.07 12.24 23.11
CA GLY A 82 0.99 11.31 23.49
C GLY A 82 0.80 10.63 24.85
N PRO A 83 1.46 9.49 25.09
CA PRO A 83 1.20 8.64 26.26
C PRO A 83 1.47 9.32 27.61
N GLN A 84 2.47 10.20 27.68
CA GLN A 84 2.80 10.90 28.92
C GLN A 84 1.78 12.00 29.24
N ALA A 85 1.31 12.75 28.23
CA ALA A 85 0.22 13.69 28.40
C ALA A 85 -1.07 12.95 28.80
N ALA A 86 -1.36 11.80 28.18
CA ALA A 86 -2.52 10.98 28.51
C ALA A 86 -2.55 10.55 29.99
N LYS A 87 -1.39 10.25 30.60
CA LYS A 87 -1.28 9.89 32.02
C LYS A 87 -1.64 11.02 32.99
N VAL A 88 -1.54 12.27 32.55
CA VAL A 88 -2.00 13.43 33.32
C VAL A 88 -3.52 13.41 33.45
N ALA A 89 -4.22 13.03 32.38
CA ALA A 89 -5.67 12.92 32.35
C ALA A 89 -6.20 11.63 33.00
N GLN A 90 -5.52 10.52 32.75
CA GLN A 90 -5.89 9.19 33.21
C GLN A 90 -4.64 8.46 33.73
N LYS A 91 -4.46 8.41 35.05
CA LYS A 91 -3.23 7.91 35.71
C LYS A 91 -2.83 6.49 35.32
N ASP A 92 -3.79 5.62 35.04
CA ASP A 92 -3.60 4.22 34.66
C ASP A 92 -3.51 4.00 33.14
N PHE A 93 -3.42 5.08 32.34
CA PHE A 93 -3.25 4.98 30.90
C PHE A 93 -2.00 4.17 30.54
N SER A 94 -2.19 3.17 29.67
CA SER A 94 -1.12 2.29 29.19
C SER A 94 -1.18 2.09 27.68
N THR A 95 0.00 2.02 27.07
CA THR A 95 0.21 1.64 25.66
C THR A 95 0.53 0.15 25.50
N ASP A 96 0.46 -0.65 26.56
CA ASP A 96 0.74 -2.09 26.50
C ASP A 96 -0.15 -2.77 25.46
N GLY A 97 0.45 -3.59 24.60
CA GLY A 97 -0.26 -4.28 23.53
C GLY A 97 -0.62 -3.41 22.31
N LEU A 98 -0.18 -2.15 22.24
CA LEU A 98 -0.35 -1.31 21.03
C LEU A 98 0.76 -1.50 19.99
N GLY A 99 1.89 -2.11 20.36
CA GLY A 99 3.08 -2.12 19.51
C GLY A 99 3.56 -0.71 19.19
N ASP A 100 4.09 -0.51 18.00
CA ASP A 100 4.66 0.79 17.58
C ASP A 100 3.62 1.78 17.03
N GLU A 101 2.45 1.26 16.64
CA GLU A 101 1.51 1.97 15.75
C GLU A 101 0.05 1.90 16.21
N GLY A 102 -0.26 1.09 17.22
CA GLY A 102 -1.60 1.05 17.80
C GLY A 102 -1.96 2.38 18.46
N ILE A 103 -3.25 2.71 18.42
CA ILE A 103 -3.79 4.03 18.76
C ILE A 103 -4.85 3.92 19.85
N VAL A 104 -5.00 5.00 20.60
CA VAL A 104 -6.11 5.26 21.52
C VAL A 104 -6.62 6.68 21.28
N ILE A 105 -7.92 6.80 21.03
CA ILE A 105 -8.65 8.06 20.95
C ILE A 105 -9.78 7.95 21.97
N ARG A 106 -9.76 8.79 23.01
CA ARG A 106 -10.71 8.65 24.11
C ARG A 106 -11.13 9.98 24.70
N THR A 107 -12.43 10.24 24.81
CA THR A 107 -12.95 11.34 25.62
C THR A 107 -12.76 11.04 27.10
N VAL A 108 -12.34 12.04 27.86
CA VAL A 108 -12.13 11.99 29.31
C VAL A 108 -12.80 13.21 29.95
N PRO A 109 -13.01 13.24 31.28
CA PRO A 109 -13.57 14.42 31.93
C PRO A 109 -12.79 15.69 31.53
N ASN A 110 -13.50 16.63 30.89
CA ASN A 110 -12.94 17.89 30.39
C ASN A 110 -11.77 17.74 29.38
N GLY A 111 -11.78 16.69 28.54
CA GLY A 111 -10.71 16.50 27.56
C GLY A 111 -10.85 15.35 26.57
N LEU A 112 -9.79 15.19 25.76
CA LEU A 112 -9.61 14.14 24.77
C LEU A 112 -8.18 13.62 24.84
N ILE A 113 -8.00 12.31 24.86
CA ILE A 113 -6.70 11.64 24.73
C ILE A 113 -6.51 11.24 23.26
N LEU A 114 -5.36 11.60 22.70
CA LEU A 114 -4.84 11.14 21.40
C LEU A 114 -3.44 10.59 21.62
N ALA A 115 -3.31 9.28 21.78
CA ALA A 115 -2.04 8.65 22.15
C ALA A 115 -1.91 7.26 21.52
N GLY A 116 -0.70 6.72 21.49
CA GLY A 116 -0.49 5.38 20.97
C GLY A 116 0.90 4.83 21.21
N GLY A 117 1.18 3.70 20.57
CA GLY A 117 2.51 3.12 20.46
C GLY A 117 3.55 4.09 19.90
N ARG A 118 4.84 3.83 20.16
CA ARG A 118 5.95 4.64 19.63
C ARG A 118 6.69 3.87 18.54
N PRO A 119 7.13 4.53 17.46
CA PRO A 119 7.13 5.99 17.30
C PRO A 119 5.88 6.60 16.63
N ARG A 120 4.97 5.81 16.05
CA ARG A 120 3.95 6.34 15.12
C ARG A 120 2.52 6.41 15.68
N GLY A 121 2.18 5.59 16.67
CA GLY A 121 0.81 5.47 17.17
C GLY A 121 0.16 6.80 17.59
N THR A 122 0.86 7.70 18.29
CA THR A 122 0.29 9.03 18.63
C THR A 122 -0.03 9.87 17.39
N LEU A 123 0.87 9.88 16.40
CA LEU A 123 0.66 10.59 15.14
C LEU A 123 -0.53 10.03 14.38
N TYR A 124 -0.65 8.69 14.33
CA TYR A 124 -1.78 8.02 13.71
C TYR A 124 -3.09 8.20 14.49
N ALA A 125 -3.07 8.36 15.81
CA ALA A 125 -4.24 8.71 16.60
C ALA A 125 -4.76 10.11 16.23
N VAL A 126 -3.85 11.08 16.06
CA VAL A 126 -4.20 12.43 15.57
C VAL A 126 -4.81 12.37 14.18
N TYR A 127 -4.18 11.69 13.22
CA TYR A 127 -4.72 11.61 11.87
C TYR A 127 -6.04 10.83 11.78
N THR A 128 -6.20 9.79 12.59
CA THR A 128 -7.48 9.06 12.70
C THR A 128 -8.56 9.94 13.31
N PHE A 129 -8.24 10.76 14.31
CA PHE A 129 -9.19 11.72 14.87
C PHE A 129 -9.63 12.78 13.84
N LEU A 130 -8.67 13.36 13.12
CA LEU A 130 -8.94 14.32 12.05
C LEU A 130 -9.79 13.70 10.93
N GLU A 131 -9.51 12.46 10.55
CA GLU A 131 -10.22 11.74 9.49
C GLU A 131 -11.64 11.32 9.92
N ASP A 132 -11.76 10.57 11.01
CA ASP A 132 -12.99 9.85 11.34
C ASP A 132 -13.97 10.66 12.20
N HIS A 133 -13.47 11.70 12.88
CA HIS A 133 -14.30 12.55 13.75
C HIS A 133 -14.45 13.98 13.24
N LEU A 134 -13.53 14.45 12.40
CA LEU A 134 -13.56 15.81 11.84
C LEU A 134 -13.56 15.84 10.30
N ASP A 135 -13.80 14.71 9.62
CA ASP A 135 -14.01 14.62 8.17
C ASP A 135 -12.85 15.14 7.28
N CYS A 136 -11.62 15.19 7.79
CA CYS A 136 -10.44 15.49 6.97
C CYS A 136 -10.13 14.34 6.00
N ARG A 137 -9.73 14.67 4.78
CA ARG A 137 -9.27 13.69 3.77
C ARG A 137 -8.04 14.20 3.05
N TRP A 138 -7.05 13.34 2.85
CA TRP A 138 -5.84 13.62 2.07
C TRP A 138 -5.84 12.69 0.86
N TRP A 139 -6.46 13.14 -0.23
CA TRP A 139 -6.72 12.34 -1.43
C TRP A 139 -5.45 12.05 -2.22
N SER A 140 -4.57 13.05 -2.32
CA SER A 140 -3.26 12.95 -2.97
C SER A 140 -2.23 13.81 -2.24
N SER A 141 -0.97 13.81 -2.67
CA SER A 141 0.08 14.64 -2.08
C SER A 141 -0.18 16.14 -2.24
N THR A 142 -1.12 16.54 -3.10
CA THR A 142 -1.48 17.94 -3.35
C THR A 142 -2.94 18.27 -3.02
N GLU A 143 -3.82 17.27 -2.92
CA GLU A 143 -5.26 17.50 -2.77
C GLU A 143 -5.78 16.96 -1.45
N SER A 144 -6.52 17.81 -0.73
CA SER A 144 -7.13 17.47 0.55
C SER A 144 -8.50 18.12 0.69
N THR A 145 -9.40 17.48 1.43
CA THR A 145 -10.63 18.09 1.90
C THR A 145 -10.48 18.38 3.39
N ILE A 146 -10.45 19.66 3.73
CA ILE A 146 -10.47 20.15 5.11
C ILE A 146 -11.82 20.85 5.31
N PRO A 147 -12.72 20.34 6.16
CA PRO A 147 -14.04 20.93 6.31
C PRO A 147 -13.97 22.25 7.05
N SER A 148 -14.95 23.13 6.82
CA SER A 148 -15.10 24.37 7.56
C SER A 148 -16.20 24.22 8.62
N LYS A 149 -15.81 24.20 9.90
CA LYS A 149 -16.71 24.00 11.04
C LYS A 149 -16.25 24.83 12.24
N ALA A 150 -16.91 25.98 12.46
CA ALA A 150 -16.56 26.92 13.53
C ALA A 150 -16.73 26.35 14.96
N THR A 151 -17.65 25.41 15.13
CA THR A 151 -17.98 24.78 16.42
C THR A 151 -17.76 23.27 16.36
N ILE A 152 -16.81 22.78 17.15
CA ILE A 152 -16.52 21.35 17.29
C ILE A 152 -16.95 20.90 18.69
N VAL A 153 -17.97 20.04 18.72
CA VAL A 153 -18.45 19.35 19.92
C VAL A 153 -18.29 17.86 19.68
N LEU A 154 -17.57 17.20 20.59
CA LEU A 154 -17.34 15.77 20.56
C LEU A 154 -18.37 15.07 21.44
N ASN A 155 -18.93 13.98 20.90
CA ASN A 155 -19.64 12.99 21.68
C ASN A 155 -18.63 12.07 22.38
N ASP A 156 -19.13 11.09 23.14
CA ASP A 156 -18.28 10.09 23.76
C ASP A 156 -17.54 9.25 22.70
N ILE A 157 -16.22 9.15 22.83
CA ILE A 157 -15.31 8.41 21.96
C ILE A 157 -14.48 7.48 22.84
N ASP A 158 -14.44 6.19 22.50
CA ASP A 158 -13.54 5.22 23.11
C ASP A 158 -13.04 4.25 22.03
N VAL A 159 -12.01 4.68 21.30
CA VAL A 159 -11.37 3.90 20.24
C VAL A 159 -10.03 3.40 20.73
N ARG A 160 -9.81 2.10 20.59
CA ARG A 160 -8.51 1.45 20.68
C ARG A 160 -8.32 0.56 19.48
N TYR A 161 -7.28 0.81 18.69
CA TYR A 161 -7.05 0.09 17.44
C TYR A 161 -5.58 -0.30 17.30
N VAL A 162 -5.32 -1.52 16.80
CA VAL A 162 -3.97 -2.00 16.49
C VAL A 162 -3.99 -2.49 15.05
N PRO A 163 -3.17 -1.91 14.14
CA PRO A 163 -3.17 -2.34 12.76
C PRO A 163 -2.73 -3.81 12.65
N VAL A 164 -3.46 -4.60 11.86
CA VAL A 164 -3.18 -6.03 11.67
C VAL A 164 -1.94 -6.29 10.81
N LEU A 165 -1.57 -5.32 9.98
CA LEU A 165 -0.39 -5.35 9.12
C LEU A 165 0.72 -4.53 9.75
N GLU A 166 1.91 -5.10 9.91
CA GLU A 166 3.10 -4.40 10.38
C GLU A 166 3.78 -3.59 9.26
N TYR A 167 3.58 -3.95 7.99
CA TYR A 167 4.16 -3.28 6.81
C TYR A 167 3.07 -2.94 5.78
N ARG A 168 2.98 -1.67 5.40
CA ARG A 168 1.94 -1.14 4.51
C ARG A 168 2.55 -0.19 3.49
N GLU A 169 2.60 -0.61 2.24
CA GLU A 169 3.17 0.21 1.17
C GLU A 169 2.35 0.21 -0.11
N PRO A 170 1.45 1.18 -0.28
CA PRO A 170 0.99 1.62 -1.60
C PRO A 170 2.18 2.22 -2.36
N TYR A 171 2.77 1.49 -3.30
CA TYR A 171 3.96 1.95 -4.03
C TYR A 171 3.56 2.65 -5.34
N TRP A 172 2.87 3.78 -5.17
CA TRP A 172 2.45 4.69 -6.24
C TRP A 172 3.20 6.01 -6.09
N PHE A 173 3.49 6.73 -7.19
CA PHE A 173 4.36 7.92 -7.16
C PHE A 173 3.93 8.95 -6.09
N ASP A 174 2.63 9.23 -6.04
CA ASP A 174 2.02 10.18 -5.11
C ASP A 174 2.10 9.70 -3.65
N ALA A 175 1.98 8.37 -3.45
CA ALA A 175 2.12 7.73 -2.15
C ALA A 175 3.55 7.71 -1.61
N LEU A 176 4.55 8.14 -2.39
CA LEU A 176 5.92 8.29 -1.89
C LEU A 176 6.10 9.58 -1.08
N ASP A 177 5.19 10.54 -1.21
CA ASP A 177 5.23 11.78 -0.42
C ASP A 177 5.13 11.48 1.09
N GLY A 178 5.98 12.15 1.88
CA GLY A 178 6.12 11.88 3.31
C GLY A 178 4.89 12.30 4.13
N ASP A 179 4.33 13.47 3.84
CA ASP A 179 3.14 13.97 4.53
C ASP A 179 1.94 13.09 4.20
N TRP A 180 1.71 12.84 2.91
CA TRP A 180 0.62 11.99 2.45
C TRP A 180 0.71 10.59 3.06
N SER A 181 1.91 10.00 3.07
CA SER A 181 2.15 8.67 3.65
C SER A 181 1.82 8.64 5.13
N ALA A 182 2.29 9.62 5.91
CA ALA A 182 2.06 9.67 7.35
C ALA A 182 0.57 9.87 7.67
N ARG A 183 -0.09 10.79 6.97
CA ARG A 183 -1.53 11.09 7.09
C ARG A 183 -2.42 9.90 6.73
N ASN A 184 -1.99 9.10 5.75
CA ASN A 184 -2.67 7.86 5.35
C ASN A 184 -2.09 6.58 5.99
N LYS A 185 -1.22 6.73 7.01
CA LYS A 185 -0.76 5.65 7.91
C LYS A 185 0.06 4.55 7.19
N CYS A 186 0.76 4.92 6.11
CA CYS A 186 1.74 4.11 5.40
C CYS A 186 3.09 4.13 6.14
N ASN A 187 3.89 3.07 5.99
CA ASN A 187 5.17 2.91 6.69
C ASN A 187 6.22 2.08 5.92
N GLY A 188 6.02 1.91 4.61
CA GLY A 188 6.83 1.10 3.72
C GLY A 188 8.22 1.66 3.42
N ASN A 189 9.05 0.83 2.79
CA ASN A 189 10.46 1.12 2.52
C ASN A 189 10.65 2.33 1.60
N GLY A 190 9.80 2.49 0.59
CA GLY A 190 9.86 3.54 -0.42
C GLY A 190 9.25 4.87 0.00
N ASN A 191 8.35 4.89 0.99
CA ASN A 191 7.71 6.14 1.46
C ASN A 191 8.78 7.12 1.98
N ARG A 192 8.67 8.42 1.69
CA ARG A 192 9.67 9.42 2.11
C ARG A 192 9.38 9.97 3.51
N ILE A 193 9.26 9.07 4.47
CA ILE A 193 8.95 9.38 5.87
C ILE A 193 10.24 9.53 6.66
N ASP A 194 10.45 10.70 7.26
CA ASP A 194 11.57 10.99 8.14
C ASP A 194 11.24 10.68 9.61
N ALA A 195 12.21 10.89 10.51
CA ALA A 195 12.05 10.60 11.93
C ALA A 195 10.98 11.49 12.60
N GLU A 196 10.74 12.70 12.09
CA GLU A 196 9.70 13.59 12.60
C GLU A 196 8.30 13.04 12.29
N ARG A 197 8.09 12.45 11.11
CA ARG A 197 6.84 11.78 10.74
C ARG A 197 6.74 10.34 11.27
N GLY A 198 7.58 9.97 12.24
CA GLY A 198 7.57 8.67 12.89
C GLY A 198 8.34 7.55 12.16
N GLY A 199 9.08 7.88 11.11
CA GLY A 199 9.95 6.93 10.40
C GLY A 199 9.19 5.82 9.66
N LYS A 200 9.94 4.82 9.19
CA LYS A 200 9.44 3.74 8.33
C LYS A 200 10.23 2.46 8.51
N HIS A 201 9.73 1.37 7.95
CA HIS A 201 10.57 0.20 7.70
C HIS A 201 11.66 0.56 6.70
N LYS A 202 12.88 0.08 6.94
CA LYS A 202 14.01 0.32 6.05
C LYS A 202 14.66 -1.01 5.73
N TYR A 203 14.79 -1.30 4.44
CA TYR A 203 15.51 -2.47 4.00
C TYR A 203 17.01 -2.16 3.84
N GLU A 204 17.84 -3.14 4.20
CA GLU A 204 19.19 -3.31 3.66
C GLU A 204 19.12 -4.20 2.40
N GLY A 205 19.54 -3.63 1.27
CA GLY A 205 19.12 -4.10 -0.05
C GLY A 205 17.62 -3.89 -0.30
N PHE A 206 17.07 -4.41 -1.40
CA PHE A 206 15.62 -4.58 -1.59
C PHE A 206 15.42 -5.57 -2.74
N VAL A 207 15.21 -6.83 -2.38
CA VAL A 207 15.14 -8.01 -3.25
C VAL A 207 16.34 -8.22 -4.19
N HIS A 208 16.38 -9.38 -4.85
CA HIS A 208 17.43 -9.74 -5.83
C HIS A 208 18.86 -9.53 -5.32
N THR A 209 19.10 -9.89 -4.06
CA THR A 209 20.32 -9.53 -3.34
C THR A 209 21.42 -10.58 -3.40
N PHE A 210 21.18 -11.75 -3.99
CA PHE A 210 22.22 -12.79 -4.15
C PHE A 210 23.50 -12.28 -4.79
N TYR A 211 23.44 -11.74 -6.02
CA TYR A 211 24.65 -11.22 -6.67
C TYR A 211 25.18 -9.92 -6.05
N PRO A 212 24.36 -8.99 -5.55
CA PRO A 212 24.86 -7.91 -4.73
C PRO A 212 25.68 -8.39 -3.51
N LEU A 213 25.26 -9.46 -2.83
CA LEU A 213 25.96 -9.99 -1.65
C LEU A 213 27.14 -10.90 -2.01
N ILE A 214 27.07 -11.61 -3.14
CA ILE A 214 28.11 -12.50 -3.67
C ILE A 214 28.33 -12.14 -5.16
N PRO A 215 29.12 -11.08 -5.46
CA PRO A 215 29.30 -10.63 -6.84
C PRO A 215 30.05 -11.66 -7.69
N PRO A 216 29.46 -12.14 -8.82
CA PRO A 216 30.11 -13.08 -9.74
C PRO A 216 31.52 -12.67 -10.17
N GLU A 217 31.72 -11.40 -10.50
CA GLU A 217 32.98 -10.84 -10.94
C GLU A 217 34.11 -10.93 -9.90
N LYS A 218 33.74 -11.06 -8.62
CA LYS A 218 34.69 -11.18 -7.52
C LYS A 218 34.98 -12.64 -7.17
N TYR A 219 33.95 -13.50 -7.20
CA TYR A 219 34.05 -14.84 -6.60
C TYR A 219 34.02 -16.00 -7.60
N PHE A 220 33.48 -15.84 -8.81
CA PHE A 220 33.24 -16.99 -9.69
C PHE A 220 34.51 -17.66 -10.23
N ALA A 221 35.58 -16.88 -10.46
CA ALA A 221 36.83 -17.42 -10.99
C ALA A 221 37.52 -18.39 -10.01
N ASP A 222 37.50 -18.04 -8.72
CA ASP A 222 38.14 -18.81 -7.66
C ASP A 222 37.18 -19.83 -7.01
N HIS A 223 35.89 -19.54 -7.04
CA HIS A 223 34.83 -20.31 -6.37
C HIS A 223 33.63 -20.59 -7.29
N PRO A 224 33.80 -21.26 -8.45
CA PRO A 224 32.69 -21.57 -9.35
C PRO A 224 31.59 -22.42 -8.68
N GLU A 225 31.94 -23.22 -7.67
CA GLU A 225 31.02 -24.06 -6.88
C GLU A 225 30.09 -23.29 -5.94
N TRP A 226 30.31 -21.99 -5.74
CA TRP A 226 29.41 -21.09 -5.01
C TRP A 226 28.18 -20.71 -5.83
N PHE A 227 28.26 -20.88 -7.16
CA PHE A 227 27.23 -20.49 -8.11
C PHE A 227 26.49 -21.72 -8.63
N SER A 228 25.35 -21.48 -9.29
CA SER A 228 24.50 -22.57 -9.75
C SER A 228 25.19 -23.48 -10.74
N GLU A 229 25.00 -24.79 -10.55
CA GLU A 229 25.22 -25.79 -11.58
C GLU A 229 23.93 -25.92 -12.40
N ILE A 230 24.02 -25.76 -13.71
CA ILE A 230 22.90 -25.94 -14.64
C ILE A 230 23.41 -26.85 -15.75
N ASP A 231 22.71 -27.97 -15.97
CA ASP A 231 23.09 -29.00 -16.94
C ASP A 231 24.57 -29.47 -16.79
N GLY A 232 25.01 -29.60 -15.53
CA GLY A 232 26.36 -30.03 -15.19
C GLY A 232 27.45 -28.94 -15.31
N LYS A 233 27.10 -27.69 -15.65
CA LYS A 233 28.04 -26.58 -15.78
C LYS A 233 27.78 -25.50 -14.73
N ARG A 234 28.84 -25.05 -14.04
CA ARG A 234 28.78 -23.85 -13.18
C ARG A 234 28.68 -22.60 -14.03
N THR A 235 27.72 -21.73 -13.72
CA THR A 235 27.46 -20.51 -14.49
C THR A 235 26.91 -19.40 -13.61
N THR A 236 27.11 -18.16 -14.05
CA THR A 236 26.55 -16.95 -13.44
C THR A 236 25.52 -16.27 -14.36
N GLU A 237 25.45 -16.68 -15.62
CA GLU A 237 24.52 -16.15 -16.61
C GLU A 237 23.10 -16.64 -16.34
N ARG A 238 22.19 -15.71 -16.01
CA ARG A 238 20.79 -16.01 -15.65
C ARG A 238 20.67 -17.15 -14.62
N ALA A 239 21.57 -17.12 -13.64
CA ALA A 239 21.73 -18.16 -12.63
C ALA A 239 21.56 -17.61 -11.20
N GLN A 240 21.56 -18.53 -10.23
CA GLN A 240 21.45 -18.25 -8.80
C GLN A 240 22.73 -18.67 -8.06
N LEU A 241 22.70 -18.66 -6.73
CA LEU A 241 23.76 -19.21 -5.87
C LEU A 241 23.51 -20.70 -5.54
N CYS A 242 24.57 -21.41 -5.19
CA CYS A 242 24.51 -22.78 -4.67
C CYS A 242 24.17 -22.76 -3.17
N LEU A 243 22.88 -22.86 -2.83
CA LEU A 243 22.36 -22.69 -1.46
C LEU A 243 22.72 -23.82 -0.47
N THR A 244 23.45 -24.83 -0.91
CA THR A 244 24.00 -25.91 -0.06
C THR A 244 25.52 -25.81 0.12
N ASN A 245 26.13 -24.72 -0.34
CA ASN A 245 27.55 -24.43 -0.13
C ASN A 245 27.76 -23.61 1.15
N GLU A 246 28.41 -24.21 2.15
CA GLU A 246 28.64 -23.60 3.47
C GLU A 246 29.69 -22.48 3.46
N GLU A 247 30.72 -22.58 2.61
CA GLU A 247 31.74 -21.53 2.48
C GLU A 247 31.13 -20.26 1.85
N MET A 248 30.31 -20.42 0.82
CA MET A 248 29.55 -19.33 0.21
C MET A 248 28.60 -18.69 1.22
N ARG A 249 27.87 -19.49 2.04
CA ARG A 249 27.01 -18.96 3.11
C ARG A 249 27.79 -18.09 4.08
N ALA A 250 28.96 -18.55 4.52
CA ALA A 250 29.80 -17.82 5.45
C ALA A 250 30.26 -16.47 4.87
N GLU A 251 30.67 -16.44 3.60
CA GLU A 251 31.05 -15.19 2.93
C GLU A 251 29.83 -14.26 2.71
N LEU A 252 28.65 -14.81 2.39
CA LEU A 252 27.42 -14.02 2.27
C LEU A 252 27.05 -13.38 3.60
N VAL A 253 27.10 -14.13 4.71
CA VAL A 253 26.82 -13.62 6.06
C VAL A 253 27.80 -12.50 6.41
N LYS A 254 29.10 -12.67 6.11
CA LYS A 254 30.11 -11.64 6.32
C LYS A 254 29.78 -10.35 5.57
N ASN A 255 29.46 -10.45 4.27
CA ASN A 255 29.12 -9.28 3.45
C ASN A 255 27.81 -8.61 3.92
N LEU A 256 26.82 -9.41 4.35
CA LEU A 256 25.57 -8.91 4.90
C LEU A 256 25.78 -8.16 6.22
N LYS A 257 26.58 -8.71 7.15
CA LYS A 257 26.91 -8.04 8.41
C LYS A 257 27.63 -6.72 8.18
N GLU A 258 28.56 -6.66 7.23
CA GLU A 258 29.23 -5.41 6.85
C GLU A 258 28.23 -4.35 6.37
N ARG A 259 27.29 -4.73 5.50
CA ARG A 259 26.22 -3.83 5.05
C ARG A 259 25.33 -3.34 6.19
N LEU A 260 24.94 -4.24 7.10
CA LEU A 260 24.12 -3.88 8.25
C LEU A 260 24.83 -2.91 9.22
N ARG A 261 26.14 -3.08 9.45
CA ARG A 261 26.95 -2.10 10.23
C ARG A 261 26.95 -0.73 9.57
N ASN A 262 26.95 -0.68 8.24
CA ASN A 262 26.91 0.55 7.45
C ASN A 262 25.48 1.12 7.29
N ASN A 263 24.45 0.40 7.72
CA ASN A 263 23.05 0.82 7.68
C ASN A 263 22.32 0.48 9.00
N PRO A 264 22.67 1.12 10.12
CA PRO A 264 22.11 0.78 11.44
C PRO A 264 20.62 1.11 11.59
N ALA A 265 20.02 1.80 10.62
CA ALA A 265 18.59 2.10 10.60
C ALA A 265 17.76 1.00 9.91
N ALA A 266 18.38 -0.02 9.33
CA ALA A 266 17.66 -1.13 8.71
C ALA A 266 16.86 -1.92 9.76
N THR A 267 15.61 -2.20 9.44
CA THR A 267 14.74 -3.10 10.22
C THR A 267 14.57 -4.45 9.53
N ILE A 268 14.86 -4.51 8.23
CA ILE A 268 14.77 -5.69 7.39
C ILE A 268 16.03 -5.77 6.52
N ALA A 269 16.53 -6.96 6.23
CA ALA A 269 17.60 -7.18 5.27
C ALA A 269 17.21 -8.28 4.29
N SER A 270 17.34 -8.00 2.99
CA SER A 270 16.95 -8.97 1.97
C SER A 270 18.08 -9.95 1.65
N VAL A 271 17.75 -11.24 1.67
CA VAL A 271 18.57 -12.36 1.18
C VAL A 271 17.68 -13.19 0.25
N SER A 272 17.71 -12.85 -1.05
CA SER A 272 16.76 -13.39 -2.02
C SER A 272 17.36 -13.65 -3.40
N GLN A 273 16.73 -14.59 -4.11
CA GLN A 273 17.04 -14.96 -5.48
C GLN A 273 17.13 -13.76 -6.42
N ASN A 274 18.01 -13.84 -7.42
CA ASN A 274 18.06 -12.90 -8.54
C ASN A 274 16.76 -12.96 -9.37
N ASP A 275 16.48 -11.93 -10.19
CA ASP A 275 15.22 -11.73 -10.94
C ASP A 275 15.08 -12.63 -12.18
N TRP A 276 15.29 -13.92 -12.00
CA TRP A 276 15.19 -14.95 -13.05
C TRP A 276 15.20 -16.35 -12.42
N TYR A 277 15.05 -17.38 -13.26
CA TYR A 277 15.17 -18.80 -12.89
C TYR A 277 16.64 -19.20 -12.61
N GLY A 278 17.03 -20.44 -12.94
CA GLY A 278 18.42 -20.90 -12.87
C GLY A 278 18.87 -21.28 -11.47
N ASN A 279 17.99 -21.90 -10.68
CA ASN A 279 18.36 -22.51 -9.40
C ASN A 279 19.39 -23.64 -9.61
N CYS A 280 20.28 -23.79 -8.63
CA CYS A 280 21.37 -24.77 -8.69
C CYS A 280 20.83 -26.22 -8.72
N GLN A 281 21.25 -26.99 -9.73
CA GLN A 281 20.86 -28.38 -9.97
C GLN A 281 21.89 -29.39 -9.42
N CYS A 282 22.91 -28.93 -8.69
CA CYS A 282 23.92 -29.84 -8.15
C CYS A 282 23.28 -30.88 -7.21
N ALA A 283 23.91 -32.04 -7.05
CA ALA A 283 23.35 -33.18 -6.32
C ALA A 283 22.84 -32.84 -4.91
N LYS A 284 23.53 -31.95 -4.17
CA LYS A 284 23.12 -31.52 -2.83
C LYS A 284 21.84 -30.67 -2.85
N CYS A 285 21.78 -29.65 -3.72
CA CYS A 285 20.59 -28.81 -3.85
C CYS A 285 19.39 -29.62 -4.31
N LYS A 286 19.58 -30.52 -5.29
CA LYS A 286 18.53 -31.40 -5.80
C LYS A 286 17.99 -32.34 -4.72
N ALA A 287 18.87 -32.93 -3.91
CA ALA A 287 18.44 -33.79 -2.80
C ALA A 287 17.54 -33.06 -1.80
N VAL A 288 17.88 -31.81 -1.44
CA VAL A 288 17.06 -30.98 -0.55
C VAL A 288 15.73 -30.60 -1.22
N GLU A 289 15.75 -30.24 -2.50
CA GLU A 289 14.54 -29.92 -3.25
C GLU A 289 13.57 -31.11 -3.33
N GLU A 290 14.08 -32.32 -3.58
CA GLU A 290 13.31 -33.56 -3.61
C GLU A 290 12.70 -33.89 -2.23
N GLU A 291 13.49 -33.74 -1.16
CA GLU A 291 13.06 -33.92 0.23
C GLU A 291 11.90 -32.97 0.59
N GLU A 292 12.03 -31.70 0.20
CA GLU A 292 11.08 -30.64 0.51
C GLU A 292 9.88 -30.60 -0.46
N GLY A 293 10.01 -31.20 -1.65
CA GLY A 293 9.00 -31.18 -2.72
C GLY A 293 8.76 -29.80 -3.34
N SER A 294 9.72 -28.87 -3.17
CA SER A 294 9.70 -27.50 -3.71
C SER A 294 11.11 -26.88 -3.74
N PRO A 295 11.46 -26.09 -4.78
CA PRO A 295 12.67 -25.27 -4.79
C PRO A 295 12.76 -24.22 -3.67
N ALA A 296 11.62 -23.91 -3.02
CA ALA A 296 11.62 -23.07 -1.81
C ALA A 296 12.32 -23.74 -0.62
N GLY A 297 12.48 -25.06 -0.63
CA GLY A 297 13.15 -25.83 0.42
C GLY A 297 14.61 -25.41 0.64
N PRO A 298 15.48 -25.54 -0.39
CA PRO A 298 16.85 -25.03 -0.34
C PRO A 298 16.92 -23.54 0.03
N MET A 299 16.03 -22.70 -0.52
CA MET A 299 15.95 -21.28 -0.19
C MET A 299 15.74 -21.04 1.30
N LEU A 300 14.72 -21.67 1.87
CA LEU A 300 14.32 -21.42 3.24
C LEU A 300 15.31 -22.01 4.27
N ARG A 301 15.91 -23.18 3.96
CA ARG A 301 17.01 -23.72 4.79
C ARG A 301 18.20 -22.78 4.82
N PHE A 302 18.60 -22.23 3.67
CA PHE A 302 19.70 -21.27 3.58
C PHE A 302 19.39 -19.97 4.34
N VAL A 303 18.22 -19.38 4.11
CA VAL A 303 17.81 -18.11 4.75
C VAL A 303 17.67 -18.26 6.27
N ASN A 304 17.14 -19.39 6.75
CA ASN A 304 17.10 -19.68 8.18
C ASN A 304 18.51 -19.74 8.79
N ALA A 305 19.47 -20.33 8.08
CA ALA A 305 20.85 -20.43 8.53
C ALA A 305 21.52 -19.04 8.56
N VAL A 306 21.33 -18.22 7.52
CA VAL A 306 21.81 -16.83 7.47
C VAL A 306 21.21 -16.00 8.61
N SER A 307 19.89 -16.12 8.84
CA SER A 307 19.21 -15.45 9.94
C SER A 307 19.82 -15.80 11.30
N ALA A 308 20.06 -17.09 11.56
CA ALA A 308 20.69 -17.56 12.79
C ALA A 308 22.09 -16.95 13.00
N ASP A 309 22.88 -16.86 11.93
CA ASP A 309 24.25 -16.34 12.01
C ASP A 309 24.30 -14.81 12.20
N THR A 310 23.24 -14.09 11.83
CA THR A 310 23.15 -12.62 11.98
C THR A 310 22.50 -12.16 13.29
N GLU A 311 21.62 -12.99 13.88
CA GLU A 311 20.72 -12.59 14.97
C GLU A 311 21.45 -12.11 16.23
N GLN A 312 22.61 -12.68 16.57
CA GLN A 312 23.36 -12.27 17.76
C GLN A 312 23.83 -10.81 17.71
N GLU A 313 24.17 -10.32 16.51
CA GLU A 313 24.66 -8.95 16.31
C GLU A 313 23.52 -7.98 15.93
N PHE A 314 22.50 -8.47 15.23
CA PHE A 314 21.38 -7.67 14.71
C PHE A 314 20.03 -8.25 15.15
N PRO A 315 19.72 -8.34 16.46
CA PRO A 315 18.53 -9.03 16.96
C PRO A 315 17.20 -8.36 16.55
N ASN A 316 17.25 -7.08 16.16
CA ASN A 316 16.07 -6.31 15.74
C ASN A 316 15.91 -6.24 14.21
N VAL A 317 16.72 -6.96 13.44
CA VAL A 317 16.64 -7.01 11.98
C VAL A 317 16.00 -8.33 11.53
N ALA A 318 14.92 -8.23 10.76
CA ALA A 318 14.34 -9.40 10.11
C ALA A 318 15.11 -9.72 8.81
N ILE A 319 15.25 -11.01 8.47
CA ILE A 319 15.77 -11.41 7.17
C ILE A 319 14.60 -11.69 6.23
N SER A 320 14.51 -10.99 5.11
CA SER A 320 13.50 -11.25 4.09
C SER A 320 14.03 -12.10 2.95
N THR A 321 13.16 -12.93 2.38
CA THR A 321 13.42 -13.67 1.14
C THR A 321 12.18 -13.68 0.24
N LEU A 322 12.37 -14.10 -1.02
CA LEU A 322 11.30 -14.18 -2.01
C LEU A 322 10.73 -15.61 -2.11
N ALA A 323 9.41 -15.69 -2.21
CA ALA A 323 8.69 -16.79 -2.82
C ALA A 323 8.17 -16.30 -4.18
N TYR A 324 9.03 -16.37 -5.20
CA TYR A 324 8.84 -15.73 -6.51
C TYR A 324 9.20 -16.71 -7.63
N GLN A 325 8.34 -16.79 -8.65
CA GLN A 325 8.47 -17.74 -9.76
C GLN A 325 8.72 -19.18 -9.26
N TYR A 326 9.94 -19.71 -9.41
CA TYR A 326 10.28 -21.09 -9.08
C TYR A 326 10.24 -21.42 -7.57
N THR A 327 10.30 -20.42 -6.68
CA THR A 327 10.20 -20.62 -5.21
C THR A 327 8.80 -20.33 -4.64
N ARG A 328 7.80 -20.09 -5.49
CA ARG A 328 6.43 -19.76 -5.03
C ARG A 328 5.81 -20.83 -4.15
N LYS A 329 5.96 -22.10 -4.51
CA LYS A 329 5.32 -23.22 -3.80
C LYS A 329 5.98 -23.42 -2.43
N PRO A 330 5.23 -23.46 -1.31
CA PRO A 330 5.81 -23.69 0.00
C PRO A 330 6.49 -25.08 0.11
N PRO A 331 7.61 -25.19 0.85
CA PRO A 331 8.23 -26.48 1.13
C PRO A 331 7.43 -27.30 2.16
N LYS A 332 7.66 -28.61 2.21
CA LYS A 332 6.91 -29.53 3.08
C LYS A 332 7.42 -29.59 4.52
N LEU A 333 8.72 -29.46 4.74
CA LEU A 333 9.36 -29.79 6.02
C LEU A 333 9.92 -28.54 6.72
N VAL A 334 10.75 -27.76 6.03
CA VAL A 334 11.36 -26.57 6.63
C VAL A 334 10.32 -25.47 6.85
N LYS A 335 10.40 -24.81 8.02
CA LYS A 335 9.57 -23.65 8.38
C LYS A 335 10.44 -22.41 8.58
N PRO A 336 9.96 -21.20 8.27
CA PRO A 336 10.72 -19.96 8.52
C PRO A 336 10.98 -19.76 10.01
N ARG A 337 12.16 -19.24 10.36
CA ARG A 337 12.43 -18.73 11.71
C ARG A 337 11.50 -17.54 12.06
N PRO A 338 11.26 -17.23 13.34
CA PRO A 338 10.40 -16.11 13.75
C PRO A 338 10.80 -14.73 13.18
N ASN A 339 12.08 -14.52 12.91
CA ASN A 339 12.62 -13.29 12.33
C ASN A 339 12.83 -13.38 10.79
N VAL A 340 12.31 -14.42 10.13
CA VAL A 340 12.35 -14.55 8.66
C VAL A 340 11.02 -14.13 8.06
N ILE A 341 11.10 -13.20 7.11
CA ILE A 341 9.97 -12.75 6.29
C ILE A 341 10.02 -13.49 4.95
N VAL A 342 8.91 -14.15 4.59
CA VAL A 342 8.75 -14.69 3.23
C VAL A 342 7.85 -13.75 2.47
N GLN A 343 8.36 -13.15 1.38
CA GLN A 343 7.57 -12.26 0.52
C GLN A 343 7.13 -13.01 -0.74
N LEU A 344 5.83 -13.31 -0.81
CA LEU A 344 5.20 -14.04 -1.91
C LEU A 344 4.66 -13.07 -2.96
N CYS A 345 4.98 -13.31 -4.22
CA CYS A 345 4.71 -12.40 -5.33
C CYS A 345 3.56 -12.88 -6.23
N SER A 346 2.61 -12.00 -6.57
CA SER A 346 1.43 -12.32 -7.38
C SER A 346 1.60 -12.11 -8.89
N ILE A 347 2.83 -12.02 -9.41
CA ILE A 347 3.11 -11.48 -10.76
C ILE A 347 2.39 -12.23 -11.89
N GLU A 348 2.18 -13.53 -11.76
CA GLU A 348 1.53 -14.36 -12.77
C GLU A 348 -0.01 -14.32 -12.70
N CYS A 349 -0.59 -13.64 -11.71
CA CYS A 349 -2.03 -13.66 -11.46
C CYS A 349 -2.82 -12.80 -12.45
N SER A 350 -4.14 -13.00 -12.45
CA SER A 350 -5.08 -12.07 -13.07
C SER A 350 -5.73 -11.19 -12.02
N PHE A 351 -5.69 -9.88 -12.25
CA PHE A 351 -6.31 -8.84 -11.42
C PHE A 351 -7.72 -8.45 -11.90
N SER A 352 -8.29 -9.23 -12.82
CA SER A 352 -9.69 -9.11 -13.26
C SER A 352 -10.68 -9.73 -12.26
N LYS A 353 -10.20 -10.66 -11.43
CA LYS A 353 -10.95 -11.34 -10.38
C LYS A 353 -10.13 -11.35 -9.09
N PRO A 354 -10.77 -11.43 -7.91
CA PRO A 354 -10.05 -11.57 -6.65
C PRO A 354 -9.06 -12.73 -6.67
N LEU A 355 -7.99 -12.63 -5.89
CA LEU A 355 -6.95 -13.68 -5.81
C LEU A 355 -7.47 -14.99 -5.20
N ALA A 356 -8.61 -14.96 -4.51
CA ALA A 356 -9.32 -16.15 -4.03
C ALA A 356 -10.11 -16.91 -5.12
N ASP A 357 -10.31 -16.30 -6.29
CA ASP A 357 -11.05 -16.90 -7.40
C ASP A 357 -10.32 -18.11 -8.02
N GLU A 358 -11.06 -19.03 -8.64
CA GLU A 358 -10.49 -20.20 -9.33
C GLU A 358 -9.51 -19.80 -10.45
N ARG A 359 -9.69 -18.62 -11.06
CA ARG A 359 -8.75 -18.06 -12.02
C ARG A 359 -7.34 -17.95 -11.47
N ASN A 360 -7.21 -17.68 -10.17
CA ASN A 360 -5.94 -17.49 -9.47
C ASN A 360 -5.58 -18.69 -8.59
N LYS A 361 -6.21 -19.87 -8.81
CA LYS A 361 -6.05 -21.07 -7.98
C LYS A 361 -4.61 -21.42 -7.60
N PRO A 362 -3.62 -21.43 -8.52
CA PRO A 362 -2.24 -21.74 -8.13
C PRO A 362 -1.68 -20.79 -7.06
N PHE A 363 -1.94 -19.49 -7.19
CA PHE A 363 -1.48 -18.50 -6.22
C PHE A 363 -2.26 -18.54 -4.91
N ARG A 364 -3.58 -18.74 -5.00
CA ARG A 364 -4.42 -18.96 -3.82
C ARG A 364 -3.91 -20.14 -2.99
N ASP A 365 -3.62 -21.25 -3.64
CA ASP A 365 -3.13 -22.47 -2.98
C ASP A 365 -1.72 -22.22 -2.38
N ASP A 366 -0.86 -21.44 -3.05
CA ASP A 366 0.45 -21.02 -2.51
C ASP A 366 0.28 -20.18 -1.22
N ILE A 367 -0.59 -19.17 -1.21
CA ILE A 367 -0.87 -18.35 -0.01
C ILE A 367 -1.39 -19.22 1.13
N ILE A 368 -2.37 -20.09 0.85
CA ILE A 368 -2.93 -21.00 1.86
C ILE A 368 -1.82 -21.87 2.45
N GLY A 369 -0.96 -22.47 1.61
CA GLY A 369 0.13 -23.30 2.09
C GLY A 369 1.17 -22.53 2.90
N TRP A 370 1.58 -21.34 2.45
CA TRP A 370 2.53 -20.50 3.20
C TRP A 370 1.96 -20.03 4.53
N SER A 371 0.68 -19.67 4.59
CA SER A 371 0.01 -19.20 5.81
C SER A 371 0.05 -20.23 6.96
N GLN A 372 0.14 -21.52 6.64
CA GLN A 372 0.21 -22.61 7.62
C GLN A 372 1.59 -22.78 8.26
N ILE A 373 2.65 -22.28 7.62
CA ILE A 373 4.03 -22.50 8.07
C ILE A 373 4.78 -21.20 8.38
N CYS A 374 4.33 -20.05 7.87
CA CYS A 374 5.00 -18.77 7.99
C CYS A 374 4.22 -17.80 8.89
N ASN A 375 4.85 -17.33 9.97
CA ASN A 375 4.24 -16.36 10.88
C ASN A 375 4.41 -14.89 10.43
N ARG A 376 5.32 -14.63 9.49
CA ARG A 376 5.61 -13.29 8.92
C ARG A 376 5.58 -13.35 7.40
N LEU A 377 4.44 -13.77 6.86
CA LEU A 377 4.19 -13.80 5.42
C LEU A 377 3.93 -12.37 4.94
N TYR A 378 4.70 -11.92 3.96
CA TYR A 378 4.49 -10.66 3.25
C TYR A 378 4.02 -10.96 1.83
N ILE A 379 3.28 -10.02 1.24
CA ILE A 379 2.84 -10.07 -0.15
C ILE A 379 3.49 -8.94 -0.94
N TRP A 380 3.92 -9.27 -2.15
CA TRP A 380 4.18 -8.31 -3.21
C TRP A 380 3.05 -8.46 -4.24
N ASP A 381 2.11 -7.52 -4.21
CA ASP A 381 0.98 -7.45 -5.14
C ASP A 381 1.23 -6.40 -6.24
N TYR A 382 0.64 -6.60 -7.42
CA TYR A 382 0.88 -5.74 -8.59
C TYR A 382 -0.41 -5.06 -9.03
N THR A 383 -0.47 -3.74 -8.88
CA THR A 383 -1.72 -2.97 -9.03
C THR A 383 -1.75 -2.04 -10.25
N THR A 384 -0.75 -2.13 -11.13
CA THR A 384 -0.66 -1.37 -12.39
C THR A 384 -0.36 -2.28 -13.58
N ASN A 385 -0.56 -1.76 -14.78
CA ASN A 385 0.12 -2.27 -15.97
C ASN A 385 1.47 -1.57 -16.13
N PHE A 386 2.58 -2.29 -15.98
CA PHE A 386 3.91 -1.71 -16.11
C PHE A 386 4.28 -1.43 -17.56
N ARG A 387 3.78 -2.23 -18.51
CA ARG A 387 4.03 -1.99 -19.94
C ARG A 387 3.39 -0.68 -20.41
N HIS A 388 2.24 -0.33 -19.83
CA HIS A 388 1.48 0.85 -20.19
C HIS A 388 0.85 1.48 -18.93
N HIS A 389 1.61 2.28 -18.17
CA HIS A 389 1.14 2.92 -16.92
C HIS A 389 -0.13 3.76 -17.10
N ILE A 390 -0.33 4.32 -18.30
CA ILE A 390 -1.49 5.18 -18.58
C ILE A 390 -2.67 4.43 -19.18
N MET A 391 -2.54 3.17 -19.57
CA MET A 391 -3.62 2.43 -20.24
C MET A 391 -4.75 2.07 -19.24
N PRO A 392 -6.03 2.06 -19.65
CA PRO A 392 -7.11 1.60 -18.78
C PRO A 392 -6.82 0.20 -18.22
N HIS A 393 -6.77 0.07 -16.90
CA HIS A 393 -6.37 -1.15 -16.21
C HIS A 393 -7.37 -1.50 -15.09
N PRO A 394 -8.54 -2.08 -15.41
CA PRO A 394 -9.67 -2.15 -14.49
C PRO A 394 -9.51 -3.22 -13.41
N ASN A 395 -8.73 -2.92 -12.36
CA ASN A 395 -8.47 -3.77 -11.20
C ASN A 395 -8.92 -3.16 -9.86
N LEU A 396 -9.69 -2.05 -9.85
CA LEU A 396 -10.20 -1.44 -8.61
C LEU A 396 -11.10 -2.39 -7.79
N ARG A 397 -11.97 -3.15 -8.46
CA ARG A 397 -12.90 -4.11 -7.84
C ARG A 397 -12.21 -5.22 -7.03
N VAL A 398 -10.93 -5.50 -7.29
CA VAL A 398 -10.21 -6.59 -6.60
C VAL A 398 -9.41 -6.12 -5.40
N LEU A 399 -9.14 -4.82 -5.25
CA LEU A 399 -8.26 -4.30 -4.19
C LEU A 399 -8.75 -4.67 -2.78
N GLY A 400 -10.01 -4.37 -2.47
CA GLY A 400 -10.62 -4.72 -1.17
C GLY A 400 -10.63 -6.23 -0.91
N PRO A 401 -11.23 -7.05 -1.81
CA PRO A 401 -11.21 -8.51 -1.67
C PRO A 401 -9.82 -9.13 -1.53
N ASN A 402 -8.81 -8.61 -2.25
CA ASN A 402 -7.44 -9.11 -2.18
C ASN A 402 -6.80 -8.80 -0.82
N VAL A 403 -6.87 -7.54 -0.35
CA VAL A 403 -6.32 -7.16 0.97
C VAL A 403 -6.98 -7.98 2.09
N LYS A 404 -8.30 -8.17 2.03
CA LYS A 404 -9.00 -9.04 2.99
C LYS A 404 -8.50 -10.48 2.90
N PHE A 405 -8.39 -11.03 1.70
CA PHE A 405 -7.90 -12.40 1.50
C PHE A 405 -6.49 -12.59 2.08
N PHE A 406 -5.60 -11.62 1.91
CA PHE A 406 -4.25 -11.66 2.50
C PHE A 406 -4.30 -11.73 4.03
N VAL A 407 -5.07 -10.85 4.67
CA VAL A 407 -5.18 -10.78 6.13
C VAL A 407 -5.84 -12.03 6.70
N ASP A 408 -6.88 -12.56 6.05
CA ASP A 408 -7.53 -13.82 6.42
C ASP A 408 -6.55 -15.02 6.39
N HIS A 409 -5.45 -14.91 5.65
CA HIS A 409 -4.39 -15.93 5.52
C HIS A 409 -3.09 -15.50 6.21
N ASN A 410 -3.21 -14.78 7.34
CA ASN A 410 -2.10 -14.47 8.25
C ASN A 410 -0.95 -13.64 7.62
N VAL A 411 -1.21 -12.92 6.53
CA VAL A 411 -0.25 -11.95 5.97
C VAL A 411 -0.04 -10.81 6.98
N LYS A 412 1.22 -10.41 7.16
CA LYS A 412 1.65 -9.34 8.07
C LYS A 412 2.18 -8.11 7.36
N GLY A 413 2.51 -8.20 6.08
CA GLY A 413 3.01 -7.07 5.31
C GLY A 413 2.55 -7.11 3.87
N ILE A 414 2.21 -5.96 3.31
CA ILE A 414 1.76 -5.87 1.91
C ILE A 414 2.49 -4.72 1.23
N PHE A 415 3.13 -5.04 0.10
CA PHE A 415 3.70 -4.13 -0.86
C PHE A 415 2.84 -4.15 -2.13
N GLU A 416 2.12 -3.05 -2.38
CA GLU A 416 1.21 -2.89 -3.51
C GLU A 416 1.91 -2.11 -4.63
N GLN A 417 2.59 -2.81 -5.52
CA GLN A 417 3.41 -2.18 -6.56
C GLN A 417 2.54 -1.51 -7.62
N GLY A 418 2.60 -0.19 -7.66
CA GLY A 418 1.93 0.67 -8.62
C GLY A 418 2.89 1.37 -9.58
N ALA A 419 2.39 2.41 -10.26
CA ALA A 419 3.21 3.27 -11.10
C ALA A 419 4.01 4.27 -10.25
N TYR A 420 5.13 3.82 -9.70
CA TYR A 420 5.97 4.60 -8.79
C TYR A 420 6.94 5.59 -9.46
N THR A 421 7.05 5.54 -10.79
CA THR A 421 8.08 6.26 -11.56
C THR A 421 7.57 7.53 -12.26
N THR A 422 6.26 7.80 -12.25
CA THR A 422 5.65 8.92 -12.98
C THR A 422 4.32 9.36 -12.35
N ASN A 423 3.97 10.63 -12.54
CA ASN A 423 2.59 11.09 -12.34
C ASN A 423 1.68 10.65 -13.49
N GLY A 424 0.38 10.81 -13.29
CA GLY A 424 -0.65 10.70 -14.34
C GLY A 424 -0.82 9.30 -14.93
N ALA A 425 -0.30 8.27 -14.27
CA ALA A 425 -0.71 6.89 -14.51
C ALA A 425 -2.21 6.73 -14.28
N GLU A 426 -2.82 5.72 -14.89
CA GLU A 426 -4.27 5.55 -14.86
C GLU A 426 -4.76 5.43 -13.41
N MET A 427 -5.70 6.30 -13.02
CA MET A 427 -6.34 6.34 -11.69
C MET A 427 -5.37 6.16 -10.51
N ALA A 428 -4.18 6.75 -10.60
CA ALA A 428 -3.08 6.53 -9.66
C ALA A 428 -3.42 6.98 -8.23
N GLU A 429 -3.93 8.20 -8.08
CA GLU A 429 -4.28 8.78 -6.77
C GLU A 429 -5.42 7.98 -6.11
N LEU A 430 -6.41 7.55 -6.91
CA LEU A 430 -7.51 6.70 -6.44
C LEU A 430 -6.97 5.38 -5.88
N ARG A 431 -6.10 4.68 -6.63
CA ARG A 431 -5.51 3.41 -6.14
C ARG A 431 -4.66 3.61 -4.91
N ALA A 432 -3.78 4.61 -4.93
CA ALA A 432 -2.92 4.93 -3.80
C ALA A 432 -3.75 5.12 -2.52
N TRP A 433 -4.78 5.97 -2.58
CA TRP A 433 -5.61 6.30 -1.44
C TRP A 433 -6.45 5.11 -0.96
N VAL A 434 -7.15 4.41 -1.86
CA VAL A 434 -7.96 3.23 -1.50
C VAL A 434 -7.09 2.15 -0.86
N LEU A 435 -5.91 1.87 -1.43
CA LEU A 435 -4.97 0.91 -0.86
C LEU A 435 -4.49 1.36 0.53
N ALA A 436 -4.12 2.63 0.72
CA ALA A 436 -3.69 3.10 2.04
C ALA A 436 -4.78 2.89 3.10
N LYS A 437 -6.05 3.16 2.77
CA LYS A 437 -7.18 2.93 3.68
C LYS A 437 -7.41 1.45 3.98
N LEU A 438 -7.38 0.59 2.96
CA LEU A 438 -7.54 -0.86 3.12
C LEU A 438 -6.38 -1.48 3.91
N LEU A 439 -5.15 -1.02 3.69
CA LEU A 439 -3.98 -1.51 4.42
C LEU A 439 -3.99 -1.06 5.88
N TRP A 440 -4.54 0.13 6.18
CA TRP A 440 -4.74 0.55 7.57
C TRP A 440 -5.87 -0.23 8.25
N ASP A 441 -7.04 -0.33 7.61
CA ASP A 441 -8.21 -1.06 8.09
C ASP A 441 -8.78 -1.99 7.00
N PRO A 442 -8.37 -3.28 7.01
CA PRO A 442 -8.82 -4.27 6.03
C PRO A 442 -10.30 -4.65 6.11
N SER A 443 -11.03 -4.15 7.11
CA SER A 443 -12.47 -4.40 7.24
C SER A 443 -13.33 -3.46 6.37
N ARG A 444 -12.74 -2.36 5.87
CA ARG A 444 -13.43 -1.38 5.03
C ARG A 444 -13.82 -1.97 3.68
N SER A 445 -14.94 -1.51 3.15
CA SER A 445 -15.38 -1.86 1.80
C SER A 445 -14.57 -1.09 0.75
N GLY A 446 -13.87 -1.82 -0.12
CA GLY A 446 -13.16 -1.24 -1.25
C GLY A 446 -14.06 -0.44 -2.18
N ASP A 447 -15.29 -0.91 -2.44
CA ASP A 447 -16.24 -0.20 -3.30
C ASP A 447 -16.70 1.12 -2.66
N GLN A 448 -16.95 1.14 -1.35
CA GLN A 448 -17.32 2.37 -0.65
C GLN A 448 -16.17 3.37 -0.61
N LEU A 449 -14.93 2.90 -0.46
CA LEU A 449 -13.74 3.74 -0.55
C LEU A 449 -13.58 4.35 -1.94
N VAL A 450 -13.82 3.57 -3.00
CA VAL A 450 -13.81 4.10 -4.37
C VAL A 450 -14.89 5.17 -4.52
N GLU A 451 -16.12 4.92 -4.05
CA GLU A 451 -17.20 5.92 -4.10
C GLU A 451 -16.84 7.19 -3.33
N GLU A 452 -16.33 7.06 -2.10
CA GLU A 452 -15.89 8.18 -1.26
C GLU A 452 -14.80 9.01 -1.95
N PHE A 453 -13.80 8.35 -2.55
CA PHE A 453 -12.77 9.05 -3.30
C PHE A 453 -13.35 9.78 -4.51
N LEU A 454 -14.23 9.13 -5.28
CA LEU A 454 -14.82 9.75 -6.47
C LEU A 454 -15.59 11.02 -6.10
N GLU A 455 -16.40 10.97 -5.05
CA GLU A 455 -17.18 12.10 -4.56
C GLU A 455 -16.28 13.23 -4.04
N GLY A 456 -15.28 12.92 -3.22
CA GLY A 456 -14.38 13.92 -2.65
C GLY A 456 -13.37 14.52 -3.63
N TYR A 457 -12.83 13.72 -4.54
CA TYR A 457 -11.77 14.13 -5.47
C TYR A 457 -12.31 14.70 -6.79
N TYR A 458 -13.46 14.22 -7.29
CA TYR A 458 -14.04 14.71 -8.55
C TYR A 458 -15.29 15.56 -8.35
N GLY A 459 -15.87 15.62 -7.14
CA GLY A 459 -17.01 16.47 -6.84
C GLY A 459 -18.21 16.17 -7.77
N PRO A 460 -18.83 17.19 -8.40
CA PRO A 460 -19.97 17.00 -9.32
C PRO A 460 -19.73 16.03 -10.48
N ALA A 461 -18.47 15.77 -10.86
CA ALA A 461 -18.13 14.81 -11.91
C ALA A 461 -18.23 13.33 -11.46
N ALA A 462 -18.29 13.05 -10.16
CA ALA A 462 -18.24 11.70 -9.59
C ALA A 462 -19.25 10.70 -10.21
N PRO A 463 -20.53 11.04 -10.47
CA PRO A 463 -21.47 10.10 -11.07
C PRO A 463 -21.06 9.60 -12.46
N TYR A 464 -20.38 10.44 -13.24
CA TYR A 464 -19.89 10.10 -14.57
C TYR A 464 -18.57 9.33 -14.52
N MET A 465 -17.69 9.68 -13.57
CA MET A 465 -16.49 8.90 -13.29
C MET A 465 -16.84 7.45 -12.90
N LYS A 466 -17.85 7.27 -12.05
CA LYS A 466 -18.37 5.94 -11.68
C LYS A 466 -18.85 5.15 -12.89
N LYS A 467 -19.58 5.78 -13.82
CA LYS A 467 -20.05 5.14 -15.06
C LYS A 467 -18.90 4.76 -15.99
N TYR A 468 -17.86 5.59 -16.09
CA TYR A 468 -16.63 5.25 -16.83
C TYR A 468 -15.94 4.02 -16.24
N LEU A 469 -15.68 4.01 -14.93
CA LEU A 469 -15.02 2.90 -14.24
C LEU A 469 -15.84 1.60 -14.38
N ALA A 470 -17.16 1.66 -14.19
CA ALA A 470 -18.04 0.51 -14.41
C ALA A 470 -17.92 -0.02 -15.84
N THR A 471 -17.89 0.86 -16.85
CA THR A 471 -17.78 0.47 -18.27
C THR A 471 -16.51 -0.34 -18.56
N VAL A 472 -15.34 0.12 -18.10
CA VAL A 472 -14.07 -0.59 -18.36
C VAL A 472 -13.95 -1.87 -17.55
N HIS A 473 -14.48 -1.90 -16.32
CA HIS A 473 -14.52 -3.10 -15.50
C HIS A 473 -15.44 -4.18 -16.07
N ASP A 474 -16.66 -3.80 -16.46
CA ASP A 474 -17.62 -4.73 -17.04
C ASP A 474 -17.09 -5.30 -18.37
N ALA A 475 -16.34 -4.51 -19.14
CA ALA A 475 -15.73 -4.97 -20.39
C ALA A 475 -14.66 -6.06 -20.17
N VAL A 476 -13.81 -5.95 -19.13
CA VAL A 476 -12.86 -7.02 -18.76
C VAL A 476 -13.59 -8.28 -18.31
N ASP A 477 -14.64 -8.13 -17.51
CA ASP A 477 -15.44 -9.25 -17.03
C ASP A 477 -16.12 -9.99 -18.20
N GLN A 478 -16.66 -9.26 -19.17
CA GLN A 478 -17.35 -9.81 -20.34
C GLN A 478 -16.40 -10.42 -21.37
N SER A 479 -15.22 -9.83 -21.57
CA SER A 479 -14.25 -10.33 -22.56
C SER A 479 -13.56 -11.62 -22.09
N GLY A 480 -13.54 -11.86 -20.77
CA GLY A 480 -12.80 -12.94 -20.15
C GLY A 480 -11.29 -12.76 -20.24
N ASP A 481 -10.79 -11.55 -20.57
CA ASP A 481 -9.35 -11.29 -20.68
C ASP A 481 -8.63 -11.61 -19.37
N TRP A 482 -7.41 -12.14 -19.49
CA TRP A 482 -6.51 -12.31 -18.36
C TRP A 482 -5.84 -10.97 -18.08
N LEU A 483 -6.39 -10.20 -17.13
CA LEU A 483 -5.82 -8.89 -16.79
C LEU A 483 -4.54 -9.07 -15.94
N GLY A 484 -3.36 -9.18 -16.56
CA GLY A 484 -2.07 -9.20 -15.88
C GLY A 484 -1.45 -7.80 -15.73
N CYS A 485 -0.29 -7.72 -15.08
CA CYS A 485 0.45 -6.46 -14.88
C CYS A 485 1.32 -6.06 -16.09
N PHE A 486 1.20 -6.78 -17.21
CA PHE A 486 1.88 -6.50 -18.48
C PHE A 486 0.90 -6.67 -19.66
N GLU A 487 -0.30 -6.11 -19.58
CA GLU A 487 -1.26 -6.18 -20.69
C GLU A 487 -0.79 -5.36 -21.91
N LYS A 488 -1.26 -5.78 -23.09
CA LYS A 488 -1.05 -5.04 -24.34
C LYS A 488 -2.24 -4.11 -24.59
N HIS A 489 -2.00 -2.99 -25.28
CA HIS A 489 -3.04 -2.07 -25.78
C HIS A 489 -4.06 -2.71 -26.74
N THR A 490 -3.81 -3.94 -27.21
CA THR A 490 -4.71 -4.75 -28.04
C THR A 490 -5.60 -5.72 -27.26
N ALA A 491 -5.66 -5.63 -25.93
CA ALA A 491 -6.58 -6.44 -25.13
C ALA A 491 -8.05 -6.26 -25.57
N LYS A 492 -8.87 -7.31 -25.47
CA LYS A 492 -10.23 -7.34 -26.05
C LYS A 492 -11.19 -6.37 -25.35
N TYR A 493 -10.99 -6.15 -24.05
CA TYR A 493 -11.76 -5.18 -23.26
C TYR A 493 -11.53 -3.73 -23.71
N LEU A 494 -10.44 -3.44 -24.42
CA LEU A 494 -10.11 -2.14 -24.98
C LEU A 494 -10.66 -1.97 -26.41
N ASN A 495 -11.86 -2.49 -26.67
CA ASN A 495 -12.50 -2.36 -28.00
C ASN A 495 -13.11 -0.96 -28.20
N PHE A 496 -13.46 -0.66 -29.46
CA PHE A 496 -13.99 0.64 -29.87
C PHE A 496 -15.25 1.05 -29.10
N GLU A 497 -16.20 0.13 -28.91
CA GLU A 497 -17.46 0.42 -28.20
C GLU A 497 -17.21 0.82 -26.74
N THR A 498 -16.39 0.05 -26.04
CA THR A 498 -16.04 0.27 -24.63
C THR A 498 -15.33 1.61 -24.45
N LEU A 499 -14.31 1.88 -25.26
CA LEU A 499 -13.54 3.12 -25.18
C LEU A 499 -14.37 4.34 -25.57
N THR A 500 -15.24 4.23 -26.57
CA THR A 500 -16.16 5.30 -26.98
C THR A 500 -17.15 5.63 -25.87
N LYS A 501 -17.79 4.61 -25.28
CA LYS A 501 -18.72 4.80 -24.15
C LYS A 501 -18.01 5.43 -22.96
N GLY A 502 -16.78 4.98 -22.65
CA GLY A 502 -15.95 5.57 -21.63
C GLY A 502 -15.61 7.04 -21.91
N ARG A 503 -15.24 7.37 -23.15
CA ARG A 503 -14.95 8.74 -23.60
C ARG A 503 -16.14 9.67 -23.42
N ILE A 504 -17.35 9.22 -23.75
CA ILE A 504 -18.59 9.98 -23.57
C ILE A 504 -18.81 10.33 -22.10
N TYR A 505 -18.65 9.37 -21.19
CA TYR A 505 -18.80 9.65 -19.76
C TYR A 505 -17.74 10.61 -19.24
N LEU A 506 -16.49 10.50 -19.69
CA LEU A 506 -15.42 11.40 -19.26
C LEU A 506 -15.61 12.83 -19.79
N LEU A 507 -16.14 13.01 -20.99
CA LEU A 507 -16.51 14.34 -21.52
C LEU A 507 -17.69 14.93 -20.74
N ALA A 508 -18.71 14.12 -20.43
CA ALA A 508 -19.83 14.55 -19.59
C ALA A 508 -19.37 14.92 -18.17
N ALA A 509 -18.39 14.19 -17.62
CA ALA A 509 -17.75 14.50 -16.35
C ALA A 509 -17.04 15.87 -16.40
N GLU A 510 -16.27 16.15 -17.45
CA GLU A 510 -15.55 17.43 -17.60
C GLU A 510 -16.51 18.61 -17.67
N GLU A 511 -17.64 18.45 -18.38
CA GLU A 511 -18.68 19.48 -18.48
C GLU A 511 -19.29 19.82 -17.12
N GLN A 512 -19.43 18.87 -16.19
CA GLN A 512 -19.98 19.15 -14.84
C GLN A 512 -19.09 20.05 -13.99
N VAL A 513 -17.81 20.15 -14.32
CA VAL A 513 -16.80 20.85 -13.52
C VAL A 513 -16.06 21.91 -14.34
N LYS A 514 -16.59 22.30 -15.50
CA LYS A 514 -15.93 23.25 -16.43
C LYS A 514 -15.61 24.62 -15.82
N ASP A 515 -16.37 25.02 -14.80
CA ASP A 515 -16.21 26.30 -14.10
C ASP A 515 -15.27 26.20 -12.89
N ASP A 516 -14.75 25.01 -12.58
CA ASP A 516 -13.73 24.76 -11.56
C ASP A 516 -12.44 24.24 -12.24
N PRO A 517 -11.42 25.08 -12.43
CA PRO A 517 -10.19 24.70 -13.13
C PRO A 517 -9.41 23.53 -12.47
N VAL A 518 -9.56 23.33 -11.16
CA VAL A 518 -8.89 22.25 -10.43
C VAL A 518 -9.60 20.93 -10.72
N LEU A 519 -10.91 20.88 -10.52
CA LEU A 519 -11.71 19.68 -10.79
C LEU A 519 -11.71 19.34 -12.29
N GLN A 520 -11.82 20.34 -13.17
CA GLN A 520 -11.72 20.15 -14.62
C GLN A 520 -10.39 19.50 -15.00
N PHE A 521 -9.27 19.97 -14.45
CA PHE A 521 -7.96 19.39 -14.75
C PHE A 521 -7.84 17.95 -14.26
N ARG A 522 -8.40 17.60 -13.09
CA ARG A 522 -8.44 16.22 -12.60
C ARG A 522 -9.19 15.30 -13.57
N VAL A 523 -10.32 15.75 -14.11
CA VAL A 523 -11.08 14.98 -15.12
C VAL A 523 -10.32 14.89 -16.45
N GLN A 524 -9.63 15.95 -16.88
CA GLN A 524 -8.76 15.93 -18.07
C GLN A 524 -7.63 14.91 -17.94
N VAL A 525 -7.01 14.78 -16.75
CA VAL A 525 -6.02 13.72 -16.49
C VAL A 525 -6.65 12.33 -16.61
N ALA A 526 -7.85 12.13 -16.07
CA ALA A 526 -8.58 10.88 -16.18
C ALA A 526 -9.00 10.51 -17.62
N GLN A 527 -8.96 11.47 -18.56
CA GLN A 527 -9.19 11.22 -19.98
C GLN A 527 -8.00 10.62 -20.72
N LEU A 528 -6.77 10.84 -20.22
CA LEU A 528 -5.54 10.40 -20.88
C LEU A 528 -5.51 8.90 -21.22
N PRO A 529 -5.97 7.98 -20.35
CA PRO A 529 -5.98 6.54 -20.65
C PRO A 529 -6.75 6.15 -21.91
N VAL A 530 -7.94 6.72 -22.07
CA VAL A 530 -8.79 6.45 -23.25
C VAL A 530 -8.16 7.08 -24.49
N MET A 531 -7.67 8.33 -24.38
CA MET A 531 -6.99 9.01 -25.48
C MET A 531 -5.75 8.24 -25.95
N TYR A 532 -4.92 7.79 -25.01
CA TYR A 532 -3.74 6.98 -25.27
C TYR A 532 -4.08 5.74 -26.09
N THR A 533 -5.09 4.98 -25.65
CA THR A 533 -5.46 3.73 -26.30
C THR A 533 -6.01 3.95 -27.71
N PHE A 534 -6.81 5.01 -27.92
CA PHE A 534 -7.24 5.42 -29.26
C PHE A 534 -6.07 5.76 -30.17
N MET A 535 -5.09 6.53 -29.68
CA MET A 535 -3.92 6.91 -30.49
C MET A 535 -3.03 5.71 -30.82
N MET A 536 -2.81 4.81 -29.87
CA MET A 536 -2.03 3.59 -30.10
C MET A 536 -2.65 2.67 -31.18
N ARG A 537 -3.96 2.78 -31.40
CA ARG A 537 -4.74 1.94 -32.35
C ARG A 537 -5.55 2.78 -33.35
N TRP A 538 -5.02 3.96 -33.74
CA TRP A 538 -5.79 4.98 -34.46
C TRP A 538 -6.53 4.47 -35.70
N THR A 539 -5.81 3.85 -36.63
CA THR A 539 -6.39 3.32 -37.89
C THR A 539 -7.42 2.24 -37.62
N GLU A 540 -7.12 1.31 -36.70
CA GLU A 540 -8.04 0.24 -36.32
C GLU A 540 -9.34 0.80 -35.71
N MET A 541 -9.24 1.78 -34.81
CA MET A 541 -10.39 2.42 -34.18
C MET A 541 -11.22 3.23 -35.18
N ARG A 542 -10.58 3.86 -36.17
CA ARG A 542 -11.27 4.57 -37.26
C ARG A 542 -12.09 3.62 -38.12
N GLU A 543 -11.52 2.47 -38.47
CA GLU A 543 -12.26 1.44 -39.23
C GLU A 543 -13.39 0.82 -38.41
N ALA A 544 -13.17 0.59 -37.11
CA ALA A 544 -14.22 0.13 -36.20
C ALA A 544 -15.39 1.15 -36.09
N ALA A 545 -15.08 2.46 -36.03
CA ALA A 545 -16.10 3.52 -36.02
C ALA A 545 -16.95 3.51 -37.30
N LYS A 546 -16.31 3.40 -38.47
CA LYS A 546 -16.99 3.31 -39.77
C LYS A 546 -17.87 2.06 -39.85
N ALA A 547 -17.33 0.91 -39.44
CA ALA A 547 -18.06 -0.37 -39.44
C ALA A 547 -19.28 -0.34 -38.52
N ALA A 548 -19.18 0.35 -37.38
CA ALA A 548 -20.28 0.53 -36.43
C ALA A 548 -21.25 1.66 -36.79
N ASN A 549 -20.97 2.42 -37.86
CA ASN A 549 -21.68 3.68 -38.20
C ASN A 549 -21.80 4.63 -36.99
N ALA A 550 -20.72 4.74 -36.21
CA ALA A 550 -20.66 5.52 -34.99
C ALA A 550 -19.94 6.86 -35.19
N GLU A 551 -20.35 7.88 -34.44
CA GLU A 551 -19.61 9.13 -34.38
C GLU A 551 -18.22 8.93 -33.79
N TRP A 552 -17.23 9.65 -34.34
CA TRP A 552 -15.85 9.57 -33.89
C TRP A 552 -15.65 10.36 -32.58
N PRO A 553 -15.21 9.73 -31.47
CA PRO A 553 -15.22 10.36 -30.15
C PRO A 553 -13.92 11.12 -29.79
N MET A 554 -13.01 11.25 -30.75
CA MET A 554 -11.69 11.89 -30.58
C MET A 554 -11.56 13.09 -31.54
N PRO A 555 -10.54 13.95 -31.40
CA PRO A 555 -10.25 14.95 -32.42
C PRO A 555 -10.13 14.37 -33.84
N GLU A 556 -10.36 15.20 -34.85
CA GLU A 556 -10.38 14.74 -36.25
C GLU A 556 -9.02 14.20 -36.73
N SER A 557 -7.91 14.80 -36.29
CA SER A 557 -6.57 14.28 -36.59
C SER A 557 -5.92 13.65 -35.36
N ILE A 558 -5.07 12.64 -35.59
CA ILE A 558 -4.25 12.06 -34.52
C ILE A 558 -3.30 13.10 -33.94
N ARG A 559 -2.80 14.04 -34.75
CA ARG A 559 -1.93 15.13 -34.31
C ARG A 559 -2.63 16.03 -33.30
N SER A 560 -3.87 16.43 -33.56
CA SER A 560 -4.67 17.19 -32.59
C SER A 560 -4.94 16.41 -31.29
N ALA A 561 -5.16 15.10 -31.38
CA ALA A 561 -5.30 14.24 -30.19
C ALA A 561 -3.99 14.14 -29.39
N TYR A 562 -2.85 14.02 -30.09
CA TYR A 562 -1.51 13.95 -29.53
C TYR A 562 -1.12 15.27 -28.84
N ASP A 563 -1.34 16.41 -29.49
CA ASP A 563 -1.04 17.74 -28.93
C ASP A 563 -1.87 17.98 -27.65
N ARG A 564 -3.16 17.66 -27.69
CA ARG A 564 -4.04 17.76 -26.50
C ARG A 564 -3.60 16.82 -25.39
N PHE A 565 -3.21 15.59 -25.73
CA PHE A 565 -2.69 14.64 -24.76
C PHE A 565 -1.44 15.22 -24.07
N LEU A 566 -0.46 15.69 -24.84
CA LEU A 566 0.80 16.21 -24.32
C LEU A 566 0.61 17.47 -23.46
N GLU A 567 -0.33 18.36 -23.82
CA GLU A 567 -0.68 19.53 -23.02
C GLU A 567 -1.04 19.11 -21.58
N ILE A 568 -1.97 18.17 -21.45
CA ILE A 568 -2.46 17.67 -20.16
C ILE A 568 -1.36 16.86 -19.45
N ALA A 569 -0.67 15.95 -20.16
CA ALA A 569 0.37 15.09 -19.57
C ALA A 569 1.54 15.92 -19.03
N ARG A 570 2.00 16.93 -19.77
CA ARG A 570 3.06 17.84 -19.33
C ARG A 570 2.60 18.67 -18.13
N LYS A 571 1.36 19.17 -18.14
CA LYS A 571 0.79 19.90 -16.98
C LYS A 571 0.71 19.02 -15.72
N LYS A 572 0.48 17.70 -15.86
CA LYS A 572 0.47 16.73 -14.75
C LYS A 572 1.87 16.20 -14.41
N ASN A 573 2.92 16.66 -15.08
CA ASN A 573 4.29 16.16 -14.93
C ASN A 573 4.40 14.65 -15.18
N VAL A 574 3.71 14.14 -16.21
CA VAL A 574 3.90 12.78 -16.71
C VAL A 574 5.28 12.71 -17.38
N THR A 575 6.10 11.77 -16.93
CA THR A 575 7.47 11.58 -17.44
C THR A 575 7.66 10.24 -18.12
N ARG A 576 6.75 9.28 -17.88
CA ARG A 576 6.85 7.92 -18.43
C ARG A 576 5.47 7.38 -18.81
N LEU A 577 5.44 6.55 -19.85
CA LEU A 577 4.26 5.76 -20.23
C LEU A 577 4.40 4.28 -19.84
N SER A 578 5.57 3.85 -19.39
CA SER A 578 5.90 2.50 -18.91
C SER A 578 6.96 2.61 -17.81
N GLU A 579 7.24 1.54 -17.06
CA GLU A 579 8.24 1.63 -15.97
C GLU A 579 9.69 1.82 -16.47
N TRP A 580 10.01 1.45 -17.72
CA TRP A 580 11.38 1.37 -18.24
C TRP A 580 11.83 2.61 -19.00
N GLN A 581 10.91 3.28 -19.69
CA GLN A 581 11.24 4.30 -20.68
C GLN A 581 10.73 5.68 -20.27
N GLU A 582 11.64 6.66 -20.29
CA GLU A 582 11.29 8.07 -20.17
C GLU A 582 10.75 8.64 -21.47
N GLY A 583 9.85 9.61 -21.33
CA GLY A 583 9.19 10.29 -22.43
C GLY A 583 7.97 9.54 -22.98
N PHE A 584 7.60 9.95 -24.19
CA PHE A 584 6.35 9.56 -24.85
C PHE A 584 6.59 8.74 -26.13
N GLY A 585 7.76 8.09 -26.27
CA GLY A 585 8.19 7.44 -27.51
C GLY A 585 7.17 6.47 -28.12
N ALA A 586 6.43 5.72 -27.30
CA ALA A 586 5.37 4.85 -27.78
C ALA A 586 4.24 5.61 -28.53
N LEU A 587 3.90 6.82 -28.10
CA LEU A 587 2.95 7.70 -28.78
C LEU A 587 3.57 8.38 -30.00
N ASP A 588 4.85 8.75 -29.95
CA ASP A 588 5.57 9.31 -31.10
C ASP A 588 5.56 8.31 -32.26
N ASP A 589 5.84 7.04 -31.95
CA ASP A 589 5.77 5.94 -32.91
C ASP A 589 4.34 5.72 -33.42
N ALA A 590 3.32 5.88 -32.57
CA ALA A 590 1.92 5.76 -32.96
C ALA A 590 1.48 6.88 -33.90
N LEU A 591 1.90 8.12 -33.63
CA LEU A 591 1.69 9.28 -34.50
C LEU A 591 2.33 9.04 -35.87
N ALA A 592 3.60 8.64 -35.91
CA ALA A 592 4.32 8.38 -37.14
C ALA A 592 3.69 7.26 -37.99
N ARG A 593 3.15 6.20 -37.37
CA ARG A 593 2.45 5.12 -38.09
C ARG A 593 1.11 5.54 -38.69
N ALA A 594 0.39 6.46 -38.05
CA ALA A 594 -0.94 6.89 -38.50
C ALA A 594 -0.90 7.99 -39.56
N GLU A 595 0.23 8.69 -39.70
CA GLU A 595 0.47 9.71 -40.74
C GLU A 595 1.05 9.12 -42.05
N GLN A 596 1.41 7.83 -42.04
CA GLN A 596 1.76 7.03 -43.23
C GLN A 596 0.51 6.48 -43.88
#